data_AF-A0A2K8XLW7-F1
#
_entry.id   AF-A0A2K8XLW7-F1
#
_cell.length_a   1.000
_cell.length_b   1.000
_cell.length_c   1.000
_cell.angle_alpha   90.00
_cell.angle_beta   90.00
_cell.angle_gamma   90.00
#
_symmetry.space_group_name_H-M   'P 1'
#
loop_
_entity.id
_entity.type
_entity.pdbx_description
1 polymer ?
#
loop_
_entity_poly.entity_id
_entity_poly.type
_entity_poly.pdbx_seq_one_letter_code
_entity_poly.pdbx_strand_id
1 'polypeptide(L)'
;MKSTVKVISILNLILMAVFLSCLLVSIAIYELLFYALCIAFFLGIYQVLSSFLILIFWKNINKNNRRILVIYLSLVLVYFVSFYLLSIFYGVFMRTPTLSSIGYLAPVVLSLFCTYILESLKK
;
A
#
# COMPACT_ATOMS: atom_id res chain seq x y z
N MET A 1 -10.15 13.61 -14.22
CA MET A 1 -10.01 12.18 -13.90
C MET A 1 -8.80 11.53 -14.57
N LYS A 2 -8.66 11.53 -15.91
CA LYS A 2 -7.52 10.86 -16.57
C LYS A 2 -6.14 11.43 -16.17
N SER A 3 -6.00 12.76 -16.10
CA SER A 3 -4.76 13.40 -15.64
C SER A 3 -4.47 13.12 -14.15
N THR A 4 -5.47 13.23 -13.28
CA THR A 4 -5.31 12.95 -11.83
C THR A 4 -4.94 11.49 -11.56
N VAL A 5 -5.58 10.53 -12.24
CA VAL A 5 -5.24 9.10 -12.15
C VAL A 5 -3.83 8.83 -12.68
N LYS A 6 -3.38 9.53 -13.72
CA LYS A 6 -2.00 9.41 -14.24
C LYS A 6 -0.96 9.89 -13.23
N VAL A 7 -1.20 11.04 -12.58
CA VAL A 7 -0.30 11.58 -11.54
C VAL A 7 -0.22 10.64 -10.34
N ILE A 8 -1.37 10.14 -9.86
CA ILE A 8 -1.42 9.17 -8.76
C ILE A 8 -0.65 7.89 -9.14
N SER A 9 -0.86 7.36 -10.34
CA SER A 9 -0.14 6.16 -10.80
C SER A 9 1.38 6.33 -10.84
N ILE A 10 1.90 7.50 -11.24
CA ILE A 10 3.34 7.78 -11.25
C ILE A 10 3.89 7.90 -9.82
N LEU A 11 3.17 8.59 -8.94
CA LEU A 11 3.57 8.71 -7.53
C LEU A 11 3.60 7.35 -6.83
N ASN A 12 2.61 6.49 -7.08
CA ASN A 12 2.60 5.12 -6.54
C ASN A 12 3.82 4.33 -7.00
N LEU A 13 4.20 4.45 -8.27
CA LEU A 13 5.37 3.78 -8.84
C LEU A 13 6.67 4.24 -8.16
N ILE A 14 6.84 5.56 -7.98
CA ILE A 14 8.04 6.12 -7.33
C ILE A 14 8.13 5.64 -5.87
N LEU A 15 7.03 5.74 -5.12
CA LEU A 15 6.97 5.28 -3.72
C LEU A 15 7.27 3.78 -3.61
N MET A 16 6.70 2.97 -4.50
CA MET A 16 6.95 1.52 -4.54
C MET A 16 8.40 1.21 -4.89
N ALA A 17 9.02 1.93 -5.82
CA ALA A 17 10.41 1.72 -6.20
C ALA A 17 11.37 2.04 -5.04
N VAL A 18 11.13 3.15 -4.33
CA VAL A 18 11.90 3.52 -3.13
C VAL A 18 11.71 2.50 -2.01
N PHE A 19 10.49 1.99 -1.83
CA PHE A 19 10.22 0.94 -0.86
C PHE A 19 10.95 -0.36 -1.20
N LEU A 20 10.84 -0.83 -2.44
CA LEU A 20 11.48 -2.07 -2.90
C LEU A 20 13.01 -1.99 -2.85
N SER A 21 13.60 -0.85 -3.21
CA SER A 21 15.05 -0.68 -3.09
C SER A 21 15.49 -0.75 -1.63
N CYS A 22 14.77 -0.10 -0.71
CA CYS A 22 15.04 -0.19 0.72
C CYS A 22 14.91 -1.64 1.25
N LEU A 23 13.89 -2.37 0.80
CA LEU A 23 13.66 -3.77 1.16
C LEU A 23 14.76 -4.70 0.62
N LEU A 24 15.26 -4.46 -0.59
CA LEU A 24 16.38 -5.23 -1.15
C LEU A 24 17.68 -5.00 -0.39
N VAL A 25 17.98 -3.75 -0.05
CA VAL A 25 19.18 -3.42 0.73
C VAL A 25 19.06 -3.96 2.16
N SER A 26 17.84 -4.00 2.72
CA SER A 26 17.62 -4.52 4.08
C SER A 26 17.83 -6.02 4.22
N ILE A 27 17.88 -6.78 3.11
CA ILE A 27 18.33 -8.18 3.10
C ILE A 27 19.81 -8.27 3.53
N ALA A 28 20.65 -7.31 3.13
CA ALA A 28 22.06 -7.26 3.48
C ALA A 28 22.31 -6.60 4.85
N ILE A 29 21.48 -5.61 5.22
CA ILE A 29 21.64 -4.83 6.46
C ILE A 29 20.31 -4.83 7.21
N TYR A 30 20.20 -5.67 8.24
CA TYR A 30 18.95 -5.88 8.98
C TYR A 30 18.36 -4.58 9.59
N GLU A 31 19.21 -3.64 9.99
CA GLU A 31 18.79 -2.34 10.57
C GLU A 31 17.94 -1.50 9.60
N LEU A 32 18.10 -1.71 8.29
CA LEU A 32 17.31 -1.03 7.25
C LEU A 32 15.85 -1.52 7.17
N LEU A 33 15.51 -2.65 7.80
CA LEU A 33 14.12 -3.12 7.87
C LEU A 33 13.20 -2.13 8.59
N PHE A 34 13.72 -1.43 9.61
CA PHE A 34 12.95 -0.40 10.30
C PHE A 34 12.61 0.77 9.36
N TYR A 35 13.56 1.21 8.54
CA TYR A 35 13.32 2.25 7.55
C TYR A 35 12.36 1.79 6.45
N ALA A 36 12.45 0.53 6.01
CA ALA A 36 11.49 -0.05 5.08
C ALA A 36 10.06 -0.04 5.65
N LEU A 37 9.88 -0.34 6.94
CA LEU A 37 8.58 -0.23 7.61
C LEU A 37 8.04 1.19 7.64
N CYS A 38 8.88 2.18 7.94
CA CYS A 38 8.50 3.59 7.89
C CYS A 38 8.00 3.97 6.49
N ILE A 39 8.72 3.57 5.44
CA ILE A 39 8.31 3.81 4.06
C ILE A 39 6.98 3.09 3.74
N ALA A 40 6.82 1.84 4.16
CA ALA A 40 5.57 1.09 3.98
C ALA A 40 4.37 1.79 4.63
N PHE A 41 4.56 2.41 5.80
CA PHE A 41 3.52 3.18 6.47
C PHE A 41 3.11 4.42 5.66
N PHE A 42 4.07 5.20 5.16
CA PHE A 42 3.78 6.32 4.26
C PHE A 42 3.08 5.87 2.97
N LEU A 43 3.50 4.74 2.42
CA LEU A 43 2.88 4.12 1.25
C LEU A 43 1.42 3.74 1.52
N GLY A 44 1.12 3.25 2.72
CA GLY A 44 -0.24 3.01 3.20
C GLY A 44 -1.12 4.25 3.28
N ILE A 45 -0.62 5.30 3.92
CA ILE A 45 -1.33 6.59 3.99
C ILE A 45 -1.63 7.10 2.58
N TYR A 46 -0.64 7.02 1.69
CA TYR A 46 -0.78 7.39 0.29
C TYR A 46 -1.87 6.57 -0.43
N GLN A 47 -1.91 5.25 -0.23
CA GLN A 47 -2.94 4.37 -0.80
C GLN A 47 -4.35 4.71 -0.34
N VAL A 48 -4.51 5.05 0.94
CA VAL A 48 -5.81 5.47 1.50
C VAL A 48 -6.23 6.81 0.89
N LEU A 49 -5.35 7.81 0.90
CA LEU A 49 -5.64 9.15 0.36
C LEU A 49 -5.95 9.11 -1.15
N SER A 50 -5.16 8.37 -1.93
CA SER A 50 -5.38 8.21 -3.36
C SER A 50 -6.71 7.53 -3.65
N SER A 51 -7.08 6.52 -2.87
CA SER A 51 -8.39 5.86 -2.99
C SER A 51 -9.55 6.81 -2.69
N PHE A 52 -9.43 7.64 -1.64
CA PHE A 52 -10.43 8.69 -1.35
C PHE A 52 -10.54 9.73 -2.48
N LEU A 53 -9.42 10.20 -3.03
CA LEU A 53 -9.42 11.14 -4.16
C LEU A 53 -10.14 10.56 -5.39
N ILE A 54 -9.98 9.26 -5.65
CA ILE A 54 -10.68 8.57 -6.73
C ILE A 54 -12.18 8.43 -6.40
N LEU A 55 -12.52 8.12 -5.15
CA LEU A 55 -13.91 8.04 -4.68
C LEU A 55 -14.66 9.37 -4.82
N ILE A 56 -13.99 10.53 -4.69
CA ILE A 56 -14.63 11.84 -4.95
C ILE A 56 -15.21 11.90 -6.37
N PHE A 57 -14.56 11.26 -7.35
CA PHE A 57 -15.06 11.13 -8.72
C PHE A 57 -16.07 9.99 -8.91
N TRP A 58 -16.78 9.60 -7.85
CA TRP A 58 -17.71 8.45 -7.80
C TRP A 58 -18.58 8.35 -9.05
N LYS A 59 -19.23 9.46 -9.45
CA LYS A 59 -20.17 9.50 -10.59
C LYS A 59 -19.55 9.06 -11.92
N ASN A 60 -18.25 9.23 -12.11
CA ASN A 60 -17.54 8.93 -13.35
C ASN A 60 -16.96 7.51 -13.42
N ILE A 61 -17.16 6.70 -12.36
CA ILE A 61 -16.58 5.36 -12.23
C ILE A 61 -17.68 4.31 -12.40
N ASN A 62 -17.39 3.24 -13.16
CA ASN A 62 -18.30 2.09 -13.31
C ASN A 62 -18.56 1.38 -11.97
N LYS A 63 -19.76 0.82 -11.80
CA LYS A 63 -20.20 0.15 -10.57
C LYS A 63 -19.24 -0.97 -10.11
N ASN A 64 -18.62 -1.68 -11.06
CA ASN A 64 -17.65 -2.74 -10.76
C ASN A 64 -16.35 -2.16 -10.17
N ASN A 65 -15.77 -1.15 -10.82
CA ASN A 65 -14.54 -0.49 -10.34
C ASN A 65 -14.75 0.17 -8.97
N ARG A 66 -15.96 0.69 -8.68
CA ARG A 66 -16.33 1.18 -7.35
C ARG A 66 -16.25 0.08 -6.30
N ARG A 67 -16.82 -1.10 -6.57
CA ARG A 67 -16.75 -2.25 -5.64
C ARG A 67 -15.31 -2.67 -5.40
N ILE A 68 -14.51 -2.80 -6.46
CA ILE A 68 -13.09 -3.17 -6.35
C ILE A 68 -12.34 -2.16 -5.47
N LEU A 69 -12.57 -0.87 -5.67
CA LEU A 69 -11.89 0.17 -4.92
C LEU A 69 -12.30 0.23 -3.45
N VAL A 70 -13.58 -0.02 -3.13
CA VAL A 70 -14.03 -0.16 -1.73
C VAL A 70 -13.41 -1.37 -1.07
N ILE A 71 -13.40 -2.54 -1.74
CA ILE A 71 -12.76 -3.77 -1.21
C ILE A 71 -11.27 -3.52 -0.96
N TYR A 72 -10.60 -2.88 -1.92
CA TYR A 72 -9.19 -2.51 -1.80
C TYR A 72 -8.94 -1.60 -0.59
N LEU A 73 -9.74 -0.55 -0.42
CA LEU A 73 -9.61 0.37 0.71
C LEU A 73 -9.83 -0.35 2.05
N SER A 74 -10.82 -1.26 2.11
CA SER A 74 -11.03 -2.12 3.28
C SER A 74 -9.82 -3.01 3.56
N LEU A 75 -9.21 -3.62 2.54
CA LEU A 75 -8.01 -4.45 2.70
C LEU A 75 -6.81 -3.65 3.24
N VAL A 76 -6.59 -2.44 2.71
CA VAL A 76 -5.52 -1.55 3.18
C VAL A 76 -5.74 -1.21 4.66
N LEU A 77 -6.96 -0.80 5.04
CA LEU A 77 -7.28 -0.47 6.44
C LEU A 77 -7.12 -1.68 7.36
N VAL A 78 -7.66 -2.85 6.97
CA VAL A 78 -7.54 -4.09 7.75
C VAL A 78 -6.07 -4.46 7.94
N TYR A 79 -5.25 -4.33 6.90
CA TYR A 79 -3.82 -4.57 6.99
C TYR A 79 -3.16 -3.66 8.03
N PHE A 80 -3.34 -2.34 7.95
CA PHE A 80 -2.70 -1.40 8.89
C PHE A 80 -3.21 -1.56 10.32
N VAL A 81 -4.50 -1.78 10.51
CA VAL A 81 -5.08 -2.03 11.85
C VAL A 81 -4.54 -3.34 12.42
N SER A 82 -4.52 -4.42 11.63
CA SER A 82 -3.99 -5.71 12.07
C SER A 82 -2.51 -5.62 12.40
N PHE A 83 -1.73 -4.94 11.57
CA PHE A 83 -0.30 -4.71 11.78
C PHE A 83 -0.04 -3.90 13.05
N TYR A 84 -0.84 -2.85 13.30
CA TYR A 84 -0.78 -2.05 14.53
C TYR A 84 -1.15 -2.85 15.79
N LEU A 85 -2.23 -3.63 15.74
CA LEU A 85 -2.60 -4.50 16.87
C LEU A 85 -1.50 -5.53 17.15
N LEU A 86 -1.00 -6.19 16.11
CA LEU A 86 0.09 -7.15 16.25
C LEU A 86 1.36 -6.51 16.80
N SER A 87 1.71 -5.28 16.42
CA SER A 87 2.88 -4.59 16.95
C SER A 87 2.73 -4.23 18.43
N ILE A 88 1.52 -3.93 18.90
CA ILE A 88 1.23 -3.74 20.33
C ILE A 88 1.39 -5.06 21.10
N PHE A 89 0.78 -6.14 20.62
CA PHE A 89 0.75 -7.41 21.35
C PHE A 89 2.08 -8.17 21.32
N TYR A 90 2.82 -8.10 20.21
CA TYR A 90 4.04 -8.89 19.98
C TYR A 90 5.33 -8.05 19.90
N GLY A 91 5.21 -6.72 19.98
CA GLY A 91 6.31 -5.79 19.73
C GLY A 91 6.50 -5.47 18.25
N VAL A 92 7.18 -4.34 17.97
CA VAL A 92 7.45 -3.83 16.60
C VAL A 92 8.18 -4.87 15.74
N PHE A 93 9.07 -5.64 16.38
CA PHE A 93 9.73 -6.79 15.77
C PHE A 93 8.94 -8.04 16.14
N MET A 94 7.93 -8.36 15.32
CA MET A 94 7.13 -9.56 15.54
C MET A 94 8.06 -10.76 15.75
N ARG A 95 7.93 -11.41 16.91
CA ARG A 95 8.84 -12.48 17.36
C ARG A 95 8.93 -13.67 16.40
N THR A 96 7.93 -13.83 15.52
CA THR A 96 7.92 -14.91 14.53
C THR A 96 8.35 -14.40 13.14
N PRO A 97 9.29 -15.07 12.46
CA PRO A 97 9.79 -14.67 11.14
C PRO A 97 8.72 -14.72 10.04
N THR A 98 7.67 -15.50 10.23
CA THR A 98 6.53 -15.59 9.31
C THR A 98 5.64 -14.34 9.38
N LEU A 99 5.25 -13.90 10.57
CA LEU A 99 4.46 -12.67 10.71
C LEU A 99 5.24 -11.42 10.27
N SER A 100 6.54 -11.38 10.53
CA SER A 100 7.39 -10.26 10.09
C SER A 100 7.48 -10.22 8.56
N SER A 101 7.74 -11.34 7.89
CA SER A 101 7.77 -11.38 6.41
C SER A 101 6.46 -10.96 5.75
N ILE A 102 5.31 -11.34 6.31
CA ILE A 102 3.99 -10.88 5.85
C ILE A 102 3.86 -9.35 5.98
N GLY A 103 4.33 -8.78 7.10
CA GLY A 103 4.34 -7.32 7.32
C GLY A 103 5.19 -6.54 6.30
N TYR A 104 6.24 -7.14 5.75
CA TYR A 104 7.04 -6.47 4.72
C TYR A 104 6.52 -6.71 3.30
N LEU A 105 5.92 -7.88 3.02
CA LEU A 105 5.44 -8.24 1.69
C LEU A 105 4.05 -7.69 1.36
N ALA A 106 3.15 -7.62 2.33
CA ALA A 106 1.78 -7.15 2.11
C ALA A 106 1.71 -5.72 1.51
N PRO A 107 2.52 -4.74 1.93
CA PRO A 107 2.57 -3.42 1.29
C PRO A 107 2.92 -3.47 -0.21
N VAL A 108 3.79 -4.40 -0.63
CA VAL A 108 4.13 -4.61 -2.05
C VAL A 108 2.89 -5.04 -2.82
N VAL A 109 2.21 -6.08 -2.32
CA VAL A 109 1.02 -6.64 -2.97
C VAL A 109 -0.09 -5.60 -3.07
N LEU A 110 -0.34 -4.85 -1.99
CA LEU A 110 -1.31 -3.76 -1.98
C LEU A 110 -0.96 -2.67 -3.00
N SER A 111 0.32 -2.32 -3.13
CA SER A 111 0.78 -1.32 -4.11
C SER A 111 0.56 -1.76 -5.56
N LEU A 112 0.82 -3.04 -5.87
CA LEU A 112 0.54 -3.60 -7.19
C LEU A 112 -0.96 -3.59 -7.49
N PHE A 113 -1.80 -3.97 -6.51
CA PHE A 113 -3.25 -3.88 -6.64
C PHE A 113 -3.73 -2.45 -6.86
N CYS A 114 -3.15 -1.45 -6.17
CA CYS A 114 -3.44 -0.04 -6.40
C CYS A 114 -3.16 0.36 -7.85
N THR A 115 -2.00 -0.06 -8.38
CA THR A 115 -1.59 0.22 -9.76
C THR A 115 -2.57 -0.40 -10.76
N TYR A 116 -2.98 -1.65 -10.55
CA TYR A 116 -3.99 -2.32 -11.37
C TYR A 116 -5.32 -1.55 -11.41
N ILE A 117 -5.79 -1.10 -10.25
CA ILE A 117 -7.03 -0.30 -10.15
C ILE A 117 -6.87 1.02 -10.93
N LEU A 118 -5.75 1.71 -10.75
CA LEU A 118 -5.48 2.97 -11.45
C LEU A 118 -5.43 2.78 -12.98
N GLU A 119 -4.84 1.70 -13.48
CA GLU A 119 -4.85 1.38 -14.91
C GLU A 119 -6.25 1.05 -15.44
N SER A 120 -7.05 0.33 -14.65
CA SER A 120 -8.45 0.02 -15.01
C SER A 120 -9.30 1.28 -15.18
N LEU A 121 -8.93 2.39 -14.51
CA LEU A 121 -9.60 3.69 -14.57
C LEU A 121 -9.06 4.61 -15.67
N LYS A 122 -7.91 4.30 -16.28
CA LYS A 122 -7.35 5.06 -17.41
C LYS A 122 -8.01 4.70 -18.74
N LYS A 123 -8.42 3.42 -18.90
CA LYS A 123 -9.17 2.92 -20.07
C LYS A 123 -10.50 3.66 -20.17
#